data_AF-A0A0G1YAQ6-F1
#
_entry.id   AF-A0A0G1YAQ6-F1
#
_cell.length_a   1.000
_cell.length_b   1.000
_cell.length_c   1.000
_cell.angle_alpha   90.00
_cell.angle_beta   90.00
_cell.angle_gamma   90.00
#
_symmetry.space_group_name_H-M   'P 1'
#
loop_
_entity.id
_entity.type
_entity.pdbx_description
1 polymer ?
#
loop_
_entity_poly.entity_id
_entity_poly.type
_entity_poly.pdbx_seq_one_letter_code
_entity_poly.pdbx_strand_id
1 'polypeptide(L)'
;DQLGERGSLLENIETLLSYHREATAEAPQDSLFSAGGGSAFGGGGFLAPATLTLPIGKPVSLTEKLNWEKELLGIYVSGHPLDAHTAIIKKSVLTIAKIKEERQQGMLVILPVLVTLVRSVLTKSGEKMAFLTVEDTTDSIEAVVFPKLFKTHTSTIVPGACLLAKAKVSIRNGSGRGGEVSLAIEELKPL
;
A
#
# COMPACT_ATOMS: atom_id res chain seq x y z
N ASP A 1 -5.18 14.02 -7.47
CA ASP A 1 -4.53 15.07 -6.66
C ASP A 1 -4.74 16.48 -7.20
N GLN A 2 -4.72 16.73 -8.53
CA GLN A 2 -4.98 18.07 -9.08
C GLN A 2 -6.39 18.63 -8.78
N LEU A 3 -7.39 17.77 -8.59
CA LEU A 3 -8.80 18.15 -8.37
C LEU A 3 -9.18 18.25 -6.89
N GLY A 4 -8.26 17.96 -5.96
CA GLY A 4 -8.53 17.96 -4.52
C GLY A 4 -7.88 16.78 -3.80
N GLU A 5 -8.09 16.72 -2.49
CA GLU A 5 -7.58 15.65 -1.64
C GLU A 5 -8.32 14.33 -1.90
N ARG A 6 -7.56 13.22 -2.02
CA ARG A 6 -8.11 11.88 -2.33
C ARG A 6 -9.25 11.47 -1.39
N GLY A 7 -9.11 11.72 -0.09
CA GLY A 7 -10.15 11.39 0.91
C GLY A 7 -11.47 12.10 0.66
N SER A 8 -11.40 13.41 0.44
CA SER A 8 -12.57 14.23 0.15
C SER A 8 -13.25 13.82 -1.16
N LEU A 9 -12.47 13.46 -2.18
CA LEU A 9 -13.02 12.99 -3.46
C LEU A 9 -13.67 11.60 -3.34
N LEU A 10 -13.06 10.69 -2.58
CA LEU A 10 -13.61 9.35 -2.30
C LEU A 10 -14.91 9.42 -1.51
N GLU A 11 -14.95 10.23 -0.45
CA GLU A 11 -16.13 10.38 0.41
C GLU A 11 -17.32 11.00 -0.36
N ASN A 12 -17.04 11.90 -1.30
CA ASN A 12 -18.06 12.57 -2.10
C ASN A 12 -18.36 11.89 -3.44
N ILE A 13 -17.84 10.68 -3.69
CA ILE A 13 -17.99 10.04 -5.00
C ILE A 13 -19.46 9.78 -5.37
N GLU A 14 -20.29 9.44 -4.39
CA GLU A 14 -21.73 9.22 -4.60
C GLU A 14 -22.45 10.52 -4.98
N THR A 15 -22.14 11.63 -4.30
CA THR A 15 -22.66 12.97 -4.60
C THR A 15 -22.25 13.43 -6.00
N LEU A 16 -21.01 13.14 -6.40
CA LEU A 16 -20.53 13.44 -7.75
C LEU A 16 -21.29 12.63 -8.80
N LEU A 17 -21.52 11.34 -8.55
CA LEU A 17 -22.27 10.47 -9.46
C LEU A 17 -23.75 10.87 -9.54
N SER A 18 -24.39 11.24 -8.43
CA SER A 18 -25.78 11.71 -8.43
C SER A 18 -25.93 13.01 -9.19
N TYR A 19 -25.02 13.96 -8.97
CA TYR A 19 -24.98 15.22 -9.71
C TYR A 19 -24.78 14.99 -11.22
N HIS A 20 -23.84 14.11 -11.60
CA HIS A 20 -23.64 13.78 -13.01
C HIS A 20 -24.89 13.15 -13.63
N ARG A 21 -25.54 12.22 -12.93
CA ARG A 21 -26.79 11.59 -13.39
C ARG A 21 -27.89 12.61 -13.61
N GLU A 22 -28.06 13.58 -12.71
CA GLU A 22 -29.07 14.64 -12.84
C GLU A 22 -28.73 15.63 -13.97
N ALA A 23 -27.45 15.95 -14.15
CA ALA A 23 -26.98 16.86 -15.19
C ALA A 23 -27.03 16.25 -16.61
N THR A 24 -26.91 14.92 -16.71
CA THR A 24 -26.93 14.17 -17.98
C THR A 24 -28.26 13.46 -18.26
N ALA A 25 -29.15 13.40 -17.27
CA ALA A 25 -30.52 12.98 -17.49
C ALA A 25 -31.14 13.90 -18.54
N GLU A 26 -31.43 13.36 -19.72
CA GLU A 26 -32.31 14.05 -20.66
C GLU A 26 -33.60 14.36 -19.92
N ALA A 27 -34.00 15.62 -19.93
CA ALA A 27 -35.23 16.06 -19.28
C ALA A 27 -36.36 15.15 -19.79
N PRO A 28 -37.01 14.34 -18.94
CA PRO A 28 -38.19 13.61 -19.39
C PRO A 28 -39.18 14.67 -19.87
N GLN A 29 -39.67 14.49 -21.09
CA GLN A 29 -40.59 15.42 -21.76
C GLN A 29 -41.87 15.72 -20.94
N ASP A 30 -42.11 14.96 -19.87
CA ASP A 30 -43.21 15.13 -18.91
C ASP A 30 -42.96 16.20 -17.83
N SER A 31 -41.72 16.62 -17.58
CA SER A 31 -41.43 17.71 -16.63
C SER A 31 -41.84 19.10 -17.13
N LEU A 32 -42.16 19.23 -18.43
CA LEU A 32 -42.71 20.45 -19.03
C LEU A 32 -44.16 20.73 -18.62
N PHE A 33 -44.87 19.75 -18.03
CA PHE A 33 -46.29 19.87 -17.69
C PHE A 33 -46.61 19.81 -16.19
N SER A 34 -45.61 19.56 -15.32
CA SER A 34 -45.82 19.63 -13.87
C SER A 34 -46.02 21.07 -13.35
N ALA A 35 -45.63 22.08 -14.14
CA ALA A 35 -46.01 23.48 -13.93
C ALA A 35 -47.33 23.84 -14.63
N GLY A 36 -48.31 22.93 -14.61
CA GLY A 36 -49.64 23.14 -15.16
C GLY A 36 -50.49 24.08 -14.30
N GLY A 37 -50.18 25.37 -14.33
CA GLY A 37 -50.89 26.38 -13.55
C GLY A 37 -50.66 27.83 -13.98
N GLY A 38 -50.54 28.11 -15.28
CA GLY A 38 -50.83 29.44 -15.81
C GLY A 38 -49.67 30.22 -16.45
N SER A 39 -49.82 30.38 -17.76
CA SER A 39 -49.42 31.53 -18.58
C SER A 39 -47.98 31.64 -19.14
N ALA A 40 -47.98 31.70 -20.48
CA ALA A 40 -47.24 32.61 -21.34
C ALA A 40 -45.70 32.50 -21.43
N PHE A 41 -45.27 31.80 -22.47
CA PHE A 41 -44.34 32.27 -23.50
C PHE A 41 -43.39 33.43 -23.12
N GLY A 42 -42.09 33.14 -23.05
CA GLY A 42 -41.04 34.14 -23.25
C GLY A 42 -39.92 34.13 -22.21
N GLY A 43 -38.84 33.43 -22.53
CA GLY A 43 -37.57 33.57 -21.83
C GLY A 43 -36.86 32.24 -21.67
N GLY A 44 -35.92 31.95 -22.57
CA GLY A 44 -34.96 30.85 -22.45
C GLY A 44 -34.03 31.06 -21.26
N GLY A 45 -34.57 30.95 -20.06
CA GLY A 45 -33.80 30.83 -18.84
C GLY A 45 -33.16 29.46 -18.86
N PHE A 46 -31.90 29.38 -19.26
CA PHE A 46 -31.04 28.28 -18.84
C PHE A 46 -31.12 28.24 -17.32
N LEU A 47 -31.79 27.24 -16.76
CA LEU A 47 -31.61 26.90 -15.36
C LEU A 47 -30.12 26.64 -15.22
N ALA A 48 -29.41 27.55 -14.52
CA ALA A 48 -28.00 27.36 -14.25
C ALA A 48 -27.84 25.96 -13.64
N PRO A 49 -26.89 25.14 -14.11
CA PRO A 49 -26.69 23.81 -13.55
C PRO A 49 -26.49 23.96 -12.04
N ALA A 50 -27.10 23.05 -11.26
CA ALA A 50 -27.02 23.10 -9.80
C ALA A 50 -25.54 23.27 -9.38
N THR A 51 -25.26 24.23 -8.50
CA THR A 51 -23.87 24.48 -8.11
C THR A 51 -23.39 23.31 -7.25
N LEU A 52 -22.48 22.51 -7.78
CA LEU A 52 -21.87 21.39 -7.09
C LEU A 52 -21.02 21.90 -5.92
N THR A 53 -21.48 21.64 -4.70
CA THR A 53 -20.76 21.95 -3.47
C THR A 53 -20.38 20.64 -2.79
N LEU A 54 -19.08 20.43 -2.64
CA LEU A 54 -18.53 19.24 -2.00
C LEU A 54 -18.16 19.59 -0.56
N PRO A 55 -18.72 18.91 0.45
CA PRO A 55 -18.24 19.06 1.82
C PRO A 55 -16.78 18.61 1.91
N ILE A 56 -16.01 19.28 2.77
CA ILE A 56 -14.62 18.90 3.03
C ILE A 56 -14.65 17.54 3.74
N GLY A 57 -14.19 16.50 3.04
CA GLY A 57 -14.09 15.16 3.61
C GLY A 57 -12.97 15.01 4.62
N LYS A 58 -12.89 13.84 5.25
CA LYS A 58 -11.90 13.56 6.29
C LYS A 58 -10.47 13.59 5.73
N PRO A 59 -9.51 14.21 6.44
CA PRO A 59 -8.11 14.15 6.04
C PRO A 59 -7.62 12.72 6.14
N VAL A 60 -6.99 12.23 5.08
CA VAL A 60 -6.49 10.84 5.01
C VAL A 60 -5.03 10.83 5.40
N SER A 61 -4.66 9.90 6.27
CA SER A 61 -3.28 9.73 6.71
C SER A 61 -2.36 9.34 5.55
N LEU A 62 -1.07 9.67 5.65
CA LEU A 62 -0.10 9.26 4.63
C LEU A 62 -0.05 7.74 4.47
N THR A 63 -0.12 7.01 5.59
CA THR A 63 -0.12 5.54 5.61
C THR A 63 -1.30 4.95 4.84
N GLU A 64 -2.51 5.50 5.00
CA GLU A 64 -3.68 5.06 4.23
C GLU A 64 -3.53 5.35 2.74
N LYS A 65 -3.01 6.53 2.37
CA LYS A 65 -2.72 6.87 0.96
C LYS A 65 -1.74 5.89 0.33
N LEU A 66 -0.67 5.52 1.06
CA LEU A 66 0.31 4.55 0.60
C LEU A 66 -0.27 3.14 0.49
N ASN A 67 -1.13 2.74 1.43
CA ASN A 67 -1.82 1.45 1.37
C ASN A 67 -2.73 1.37 0.13
N TRP A 68 -3.45 2.44 -0.20
CA TRP A 68 -4.26 2.49 -1.42
C TRP A 68 -3.42 2.41 -2.68
N GLU A 69 -2.23 3.05 -2.72
CA GLU A 69 -1.31 2.91 -3.85
C GLU A 69 -0.84 1.46 -4.00
N LYS A 70 -0.46 0.81 -2.90
CA LYS A 70 -0.05 -0.60 -2.92
C LYS A 70 -1.18 -1.52 -3.36
N GLU A 71 -2.41 -1.29 -2.90
CA GLU A 71 -3.56 -2.11 -3.25
C GLU A 71 -3.99 -1.93 -4.71
N LEU A 72 -4.01 -0.68 -5.21
CA LEU A 72 -4.48 -0.36 -6.55
C LEU A 72 -3.41 -0.58 -7.64
N LEU A 73 -2.15 -0.29 -7.33
CA LEU A 73 -1.05 -0.31 -8.30
C LEU A 73 -0.06 -1.47 -8.07
N GLY A 74 -0.11 -2.13 -6.90
CA GLY A 74 0.87 -3.15 -6.50
C GLY A 74 2.21 -2.57 -6.00
N ILE A 75 2.41 -1.26 -6.12
CA ILE A 75 3.64 -0.54 -5.80
C ILE A 75 3.34 0.76 -5.07
N TYR A 76 4.29 1.23 -4.26
CA TYR A 76 4.20 2.58 -3.69
C TYR A 76 4.82 3.60 -4.65
N VAL A 77 4.11 4.70 -4.94
CA VAL A 77 4.56 5.71 -5.91
C VAL A 77 4.91 7.02 -5.19
N SER A 78 4.14 7.40 -4.18
CA SER A 78 4.30 8.68 -3.48
C SER A 78 5.34 8.65 -2.35
N GLY A 79 5.79 7.46 -1.95
CA GLY A 79 6.80 7.26 -0.91
C GLY A 79 6.73 5.85 -0.33
N HIS A 80 7.74 5.43 0.42
CA HIS A 80 7.77 4.11 1.06
C HIS A 80 7.48 4.22 2.56
N PRO A 81 6.79 3.26 3.20
CA PRO A 81 6.57 3.29 4.66
C PRO A 81 7.87 3.37 5.49
N LEU A 82 8.99 2.93 4.92
CA LEU A 82 10.32 3.06 5.54
C LEU A 82 10.87 4.50 5.54
N ASP A 83 10.33 5.42 4.73
CA ASP A 83 10.80 6.80 4.63
C ASP A 83 10.62 7.58 5.94
N ALA A 84 9.71 7.13 6.82
CA ALA A 84 9.59 7.64 8.18
C ALA A 84 10.89 7.45 9.00
N HIS A 85 11.74 6.48 8.64
CA HIS A 85 12.96 6.08 9.34
C HIS A 85 14.24 6.35 8.53
N THR A 86 14.28 7.43 7.75
CA THR A 86 15.44 7.82 6.92
C THR A 86 16.78 7.87 7.66
N ALA A 87 16.80 8.23 8.94
CA ALA A 87 18.03 8.25 9.74
C ALA A 87 18.68 6.87 9.92
N ILE A 88 17.86 5.81 9.96
CA ILE A 88 18.30 4.42 10.10
C ILE A 88 18.65 3.84 8.73
N ILE A 89 17.86 4.17 7.69
CA ILE A 89 18.15 3.78 6.30
C ILE A 89 19.50 4.35 5.84
N LYS A 90 19.81 5.61 6.16
CA LYS A 90 21.10 6.22 5.80
C LYS A 90 22.31 5.52 6.44
N LYS A 91 22.09 4.77 7.53
CA LYS A 91 23.12 3.97 8.19
C LYS A 91 23.23 2.56 7.61
N SER A 92 22.19 2.05 6.94
CA SER A 92 22.27 0.78 6.22
C SER A 92 23.01 0.98 4.89
N VAL A 93 24.09 0.21 4.70
CA VAL A 93 24.97 0.32 3.52
C VAL A 93 24.43 -0.50 2.34
N LEU A 94 23.59 -1.50 2.63
CA LEU A 94 23.13 -2.50 1.67
C LEU A 94 21.63 -2.40 1.45
N THR A 95 21.22 -2.53 0.18
CA THR A 95 19.83 -2.62 -0.27
C THR A 95 19.54 -4.03 -0.77
N ILE A 96 18.27 -4.42 -0.80
CA ILE A 96 17.84 -5.74 -1.26
C ILE A 96 18.25 -5.97 -2.72
N ALA A 97 18.14 -4.95 -3.57
CA ALA A 97 18.59 -5.04 -4.96
C ALA A 97 20.07 -5.44 -5.07
N LYS A 98 20.95 -4.82 -4.27
CA LYS A 98 22.39 -5.16 -4.24
C LYS A 98 22.64 -6.57 -3.69
N ILE A 99 21.90 -6.99 -2.66
CA ILE A 99 22.02 -8.33 -2.11
C ILE A 99 21.67 -9.39 -3.16
N LYS A 100 20.63 -9.15 -3.97
CA LYS A 100 20.25 -10.02 -5.09
C LYS A 100 21.25 -10.00 -6.24
N GLU A 101 21.94 -8.89 -6.46
CA GLU A 101 22.98 -8.77 -7.49
C GLU A 101 24.26 -9.50 -7.08
N GLU A 102 24.74 -9.26 -5.86
CA GLU A 102 25.99 -9.82 -5.34
C GLU A 102 25.88 -11.32 -5.05
N ARG A 103 24.70 -11.80 -4.63
CA ARG A 103 24.41 -13.22 -4.31
C ARG A 103 25.48 -13.87 -3.42
N GLN A 104 26.03 -13.13 -2.47
CA GLN A 104 27.08 -13.62 -1.59
C GLN A 104 26.51 -14.54 -0.51
N GLN A 105 26.60 -15.85 -0.73
CA GLN A 105 26.17 -16.86 0.24
C GLN A 105 26.85 -16.65 1.59
N GLY A 106 26.06 -16.55 2.65
CA GLY A 106 26.54 -16.43 4.01
C GLY A 106 26.96 -15.04 4.44
N MET A 107 26.84 -14.02 3.58
CA MET A 107 27.05 -12.62 3.94
C MET A 107 26.06 -12.21 5.03
N LEU A 108 26.56 -11.54 6.07
CA LEU A 108 25.73 -10.97 7.12
C LEU A 108 25.33 -9.55 6.74
N VAL A 109 24.02 -9.28 6.74
CA VAL A 109 23.44 -8.01 6.31
C VAL A 109 22.53 -7.46 7.41
N ILE A 110 22.53 -6.13 7.56
CA ILE A 110 21.64 -5.40 8.46
C ILE A 110 20.95 -4.33 7.63
N LEU A 111 19.63 -4.43 7.52
CA LEU A 111 18.83 -3.52 6.71
C LEU A 111 17.44 -3.29 7.32
N PRO A 112 16.90 -2.06 7.22
CA PRO A 112 15.51 -1.79 7.53
C PRO A 112 14.62 -2.38 6.44
N VAL A 113 13.55 -3.06 6.85
CA VAL A 113 12.62 -3.74 5.94
C VAL A 113 11.19 -3.54 6.37
N LEU A 114 10.29 -3.49 5.40
CA LEU A 114 8.85 -3.53 5.59
C LEU A 114 8.37 -4.96 5.38
N VAL A 115 7.65 -5.52 6.35
CA VAL A 115 7.03 -6.85 6.21
C VAL A 115 5.75 -6.72 5.40
N THR A 116 5.66 -7.38 4.25
CA THR A 116 4.45 -7.37 3.41
C THR A 116 3.58 -8.58 3.59
N LEU A 117 4.19 -9.76 3.74
CA LEU A 117 3.49 -11.02 3.89
C LEU A 117 4.11 -11.85 5.01
N VAL A 118 3.27 -12.52 5.79
CA VAL A 118 3.68 -13.45 6.84
C VAL A 118 2.98 -14.78 6.63
N ARG A 119 3.76 -15.84 6.35
CA ARG A 119 3.27 -17.21 6.20
C ARG A 119 3.87 -18.10 7.27
N SER A 120 3.08 -18.39 8.31
CA SER A 120 3.48 -19.34 9.35
C SER A 120 3.35 -20.79 8.88
N VAL A 121 4.35 -21.62 9.22
CA VAL A 121 4.45 -23.03 8.82
C VAL A 121 4.96 -23.85 10.01
N LEU A 122 4.42 -25.05 10.20
CA LEU A 122 4.94 -26.02 11.16
C LEU A 122 6.10 -26.80 10.54
N THR A 123 7.22 -26.86 11.24
CA THR A 123 8.36 -27.70 10.87
C THR A 123 8.02 -29.17 11.07
N LYS A 124 8.83 -30.06 10.48
CA LYS A 124 8.74 -31.51 10.72
C LYS A 124 8.91 -31.89 12.20
N SER A 125 9.60 -31.05 12.97
CA SER A 125 9.76 -31.19 14.43
C SER A 125 8.58 -30.65 15.24
N GLY A 126 7.52 -30.15 14.60
CA GLY A 126 6.34 -29.60 15.26
C GLY A 126 6.49 -28.15 15.77
N GLU A 127 7.58 -27.48 15.43
CA GLU A 127 7.81 -26.09 15.84
C GLU A 127 7.30 -25.10 14.79
N LYS A 128 6.75 -23.95 15.21
CA LYS A 128 6.28 -22.92 14.28
C LYS A 128 7.45 -22.08 13.77
N MET A 129 7.60 -22.00 12.45
CA MET A 129 8.48 -21.05 11.75
C MET A 129 7.64 -20.12 10.85
N ALA A 130 8.24 -19.06 10.33
CA ALA A 130 7.56 -18.18 9.39
C ALA A 130 8.43 -17.86 8.16
N PHE A 131 7.78 -17.85 7.00
CA PHE A 131 8.28 -17.24 5.78
C PHE A 131 7.70 -15.83 5.69
N LEU A 132 8.58 -14.85 5.51
CA LEU A 132 8.21 -13.46 5.36
C LEU A 132 8.54 -13.02 3.95
N THR A 133 7.69 -12.18 3.38
CA THR A 133 8.11 -11.32 2.27
C THR A 133 8.43 -9.97 2.86
N VAL A 134 9.65 -9.51 2.64
CA VAL A 134 10.12 -8.23 3.15
C VAL A 134 10.57 -7.35 1.99
N GLU A 135 10.27 -6.06 2.04
CA GLU A 135 10.64 -5.11 1.00
C GLU A 135 11.38 -3.90 1.57
N ASP A 136 12.25 -3.34 0.74
CA ASP A 136 12.90 -2.05 0.95
C ASP A 136 12.48 -1.08 -0.17
N THR A 137 13.06 0.11 -0.20
CA THR A 137 12.78 1.10 -1.24
C THR A 137 13.24 0.68 -2.65
N THR A 138 13.98 -0.42 -2.77
CA THR A 138 14.58 -0.89 -4.02
C THR A 138 13.95 -2.15 -4.57
N ASP A 139 13.65 -3.14 -3.73
CA ASP A 139 13.15 -4.45 -4.15
C ASP A 139 12.52 -5.22 -2.96
N SER A 140 11.91 -6.37 -3.23
CA SER A 140 11.37 -7.31 -2.25
C SER A 140 12.13 -8.63 -2.25
N ILE A 141 12.26 -9.29 -1.10
CA ILE A 141 12.95 -10.58 -0.96
C ILE A 141 12.25 -11.47 0.06
N GLU A 142 12.34 -12.78 -0.16
CA GLU A 142 11.87 -13.76 0.82
C GLU A 142 12.86 -13.87 1.98
N ALA A 143 12.31 -13.91 3.20
CA ALA A 143 13.06 -14.12 4.41
C ALA A 143 12.46 -15.25 5.25
N VAL A 144 13.31 -15.93 6.01
CA VAL A 144 12.95 -17.08 6.84
C VAL A 144 13.25 -16.75 8.29
N VAL A 145 12.23 -16.89 9.13
CA VAL A 145 12.35 -16.76 10.58
C VAL A 145 12.24 -18.15 11.20
N PHE A 146 13.34 -18.58 11.82
CA PHE A 146 13.39 -19.88 12.50
C PHE A 146 12.56 -19.88 13.80
N PRO A 147 12.12 -21.06 14.28
CA PRO A 147 11.18 -21.14 15.39
C PRO A 147 11.62 -20.43 16.68
N LYS A 148 12.93 -20.47 16.99
CA LYS A 148 13.47 -19.77 18.16
C LYS A 148 13.20 -18.28 18.13
N LEU A 149 13.39 -17.64 16.97
CA LEU A 149 13.17 -16.20 16.79
C LEU A 149 11.68 -15.90 16.65
N PHE A 150 10.93 -16.75 15.94
CA PHE A 150 9.50 -16.55 15.71
C PHE A 150 8.69 -16.55 17.01
N LYS A 151 9.01 -17.46 17.95
CA LYS A 151 8.35 -17.54 19.27
C LYS A 151 8.47 -16.23 20.07
N THR A 152 9.61 -15.55 19.99
CA THR A 152 9.87 -14.30 20.74
C THR A 152 9.25 -13.08 20.07
N HIS A 153 9.15 -13.07 18.73
CA HIS A 153 8.71 -11.90 17.96
C HIS A 153 7.34 -12.08 17.29
N THR A 154 6.51 -13.01 17.76
CA THR A 154 5.20 -13.30 17.15
C THR A 154 4.30 -12.06 17.07
N SER A 155 4.36 -11.16 18.06
CA SER A 155 3.57 -9.92 18.08
C SER A 155 4.14 -8.81 17.19
N THR A 156 5.42 -8.88 16.84
CA THR A 156 6.12 -7.85 16.07
C THR A 156 6.16 -8.18 14.57
N ILE A 157 6.14 -9.47 14.22
CA ILE A 157 6.17 -9.95 12.84
C ILE A 157 4.73 -9.95 12.29
N VAL A 158 4.27 -8.78 11.87
CA VAL A 158 2.96 -8.58 11.24
C VAL A 158 3.10 -7.83 9.91
N PRO A 159 2.21 -8.05 8.94
CA PRO A 159 2.17 -7.24 7.72
C PRO A 159 2.06 -5.75 8.04
N GLY A 160 2.80 -4.91 7.32
CA GLY A 160 2.90 -3.47 7.54
C GLY A 160 3.92 -3.04 8.60
N ALA A 161 4.56 -3.98 9.31
CA ALA A 161 5.56 -3.63 10.31
C ALA A 161 6.91 -3.25 9.67
N CYS A 162 7.47 -2.12 10.11
CA CYS A 162 8.82 -1.68 9.79
C CYS A 162 9.80 -2.24 10.82
N LEU A 163 10.74 -3.09 10.39
CA LEU A 163 11.69 -3.79 11.26
C LEU A 163 13.13 -3.58 10.79
N LEU A 164 14.06 -3.51 11.73
CA LEU A 164 15.49 -3.67 11.46
C LEU A 164 15.84 -5.15 11.52
N ALA A 165 16.18 -5.72 10.37
CA ALA A 165 16.52 -7.14 10.25
C ALA A 165 18.03 -7.31 10.15
N LYS A 166 18.58 -8.16 11.02
CA LYS A 166 19.91 -8.76 10.86
C LYS A 166 19.73 -10.15 10.29
N ALA A 167 20.24 -10.38 9.10
CA ALA A 167 20.03 -11.63 8.38
C ALA A 167 21.30 -12.10 7.69
N LYS A 168 21.33 -13.39 7.37
CA LYS A 168 22.37 -14.04 6.58
C LYS A 168 21.82 -14.38 5.21
N VAL A 169 22.53 -14.00 4.15
CA VAL A 169 22.14 -14.31 2.78
C VAL A 169 22.21 -15.83 2.55
N SER A 170 21.14 -16.41 2.03
CA SER A 170 21.00 -17.83 1.76
C SER A 170 20.39 -18.07 0.39
N ILE A 171 21.04 -18.88 -0.43
CA ILE A 171 20.58 -19.27 -1.76
C ILE A 171 19.90 -20.64 -1.66
N ARG A 172 18.61 -20.71 -2.02
CA ARG A 172 17.82 -21.95 -2.05
C ARG A 172 17.61 -22.41 -3.50
N ASN A 173 17.56 -23.73 -3.70
CA ASN A 173 17.26 -24.40 -4.98
C ASN A 173 18.23 -24.15 -6.14
N GLY A 174 19.54 -24.35 -5.92
CA GLY A 174 20.50 -24.55 -7.02
C GLY A 174 21.91 -24.11 -6.65
N SER A 175 22.89 -24.98 -6.89
CA SER A 175 24.30 -24.59 -6.93
C SER A 175 24.57 -23.80 -8.22
N GLY A 176 24.73 -22.48 -8.14
CA GLY A 176 25.06 -21.61 -9.29
C GLY A 176 24.19 -20.34 -9.40
N ARG A 177 24.10 -19.76 -10.61
CA ARG A 177 23.34 -18.51 -10.91
C ARG A 177 21.81 -18.65 -10.90
N GLY A 178 21.27 -19.86 -10.75
CA GLY A 178 19.83 -20.14 -10.80
C GLY A 178 19.12 -20.19 -9.45
N GLY A 179 19.84 -20.15 -8.32
CA GLY A 179 19.24 -20.28 -7.01
C GLY A 179 18.54 -19.01 -6.54
N GLU A 180 17.37 -19.14 -5.92
CA GLU A 180 16.62 -18.03 -5.35
C GLU A 180 17.34 -17.48 -4.11
N VAL A 181 17.58 -16.17 -4.11
CA VAL A 181 18.25 -15.49 -2.98
C VAL A 181 17.19 -15.23 -1.92
N SER A 182 17.46 -15.69 -0.71
CA SER A 182 16.61 -15.53 0.46
C SER A 182 17.43 -15.04 1.66
N LEU A 183 16.76 -14.48 2.66
CA LEU A 183 17.39 -14.02 3.90
C LEU A 183 17.05 -14.96 5.06
N ALA A 184 18.05 -15.50 5.74
CA ALA A 184 17.87 -16.21 7.00
C ALA A 184 17.99 -15.21 8.15
N ILE A 185 16.88 -14.90 8.82
CA ILE A 185 16.87 -13.87 9.85
C ILE A 185 17.49 -14.39 11.16
N GLU A 186 18.46 -13.66 11.69
CA GLU A 186 19.13 -13.95 12.97
C GLU A 186 18.56 -13.10 14.12
N GLU A 187 18.25 -11.82 13.87
CA GLU A 187 17.74 -10.89 14.88
C GLU A 187 16.78 -9.88 14.23
N LEU A 188 15.72 -9.51 14.96
CA LEU A 188 14.73 -8.50 14.54
C LEU A 188 14.53 -7.47 15.64
N LYS A 189 14.46 -6.19 15.25
CA LYS A 189 14.07 -5.10 16.14
C LYS A 189 13.01 -4.23 15.46
N PRO A 190 11.93 -3.84 16.17
CA PRO A 190 11.01 -2.84 15.64
C PRO A 190 11.73 -1.49 15.45
N LEU A 191 11.35 -0.77 14.40
CA LEU A 191 11.84 0.59 14.10
C LEU A 191 11.00 1.67 14.79
#